data_AF-A0A1M3PTF5-F1
#
_entry.id   AF-A0A1M3PTF5-F1
#
_cell.length_a   1.000
_cell.length_b   1.000
_cell.length_c   1.000
_cell.angle_alpha   90.00
_cell.angle_beta   90.00
_cell.angle_gamma   90.00
#
_symmetry.space_group_name_H-M   'P 1'
#
loop_
_entity.id
_entity.type
_entity.pdbx_description
1 polymer ?
#
loop_
_entity_poly.entity_id
_entity_poly.type
_entity_poly.pdbx_seq_one_letter_code
_entity_poly.pdbx_strand_id
1 'polypeptide(L)'
;MMKYPVYAAATVALLMAGTTLRAQAPETAAPADTQAAPPAASAPATAAQSFSDEDLKAFARAAIAASKIQQDTTVTDAEKQPKMLAAVQAEGLDPVKFNSIAQASQADPDLHKRIQTLANEDAATRQSAAAPAPGATTANP
;
A
#
# COMPACT_ATOMS: atom_id res chain seq x y z
N MET A 1 34.82 -2.61 10.59
CA MET A 1 35.56 -3.61 9.78
C MET A 1 34.55 -4.45 9.02
N MET A 2 34.55 -4.32 7.70
CA MET A 2 33.73 -5.08 6.74
C MET A 2 33.91 -6.59 6.85
N LYS A 3 32.91 -7.35 6.38
CA LYS A 3 33.06 -8.57 5.54
C LYS A 3 31.71 -9.08 5.02
N TYR A 4 31.44 -8.84 3.73
CA TYR A 4 30.77 -9.79 2.81
C TYR A 4 31.87 -10.72 2.24
N PRO A 5 31.65 -11.79 1.42
CA PRO A 5 30.45 -12.26 0.69
C PRO A 5 30.30 -13.82 0.65
N VAL A 6 29.44 -14.38 -0.20
CA VAL A 6 29.75 -15.41 -1.24
C VAL A 6 28.46 -16.04 -1.81
N TYR A 7 28.26 -15.84 -3.12
CA TYR A 7 27.39 -16.66 -3.97
C TYR A 7 28.05 -18.01 -4.23
N ALA A 8 27.29 -19.10 -4.16
CA ALA A 8 27.71 -20.39 -4.73
C ALA A 8 26.60 -20.93 -5.63
N ALA A 9 26.84 -20.80 -6.94
CA ALA A 9 26.20 -21.61 -7.95
C ALA A 9 26.74 -23.05 -7.84
N ALA A 10 25.84 -24.03 -7.89
CA ALA A 10 26.21 -25.41 -8.17
C ALA A 10 25.19 -26.02 -9.14
N THR A 11 25.51 -25.88 -10.42
CA THR A 11 25.08 -26.76 -11.50
C THR A 11 25.66 -28.18 -11.29
N VAL A 12 25.15 -29.15 -12.06
CA VAL A 12 25.61 -30.55 -12.29
C VAL A 12 24.68 -31.58 -11.63
N ALA A 13 24.21 -32.64 -12.28
CA ALA A 13 24.05 -33.00 -13.68
C ALA A 13 23.13 -34.24 -13.73
N LEU A 14 22.45 -34.36 -14.86
CA LEU A 14 21.58 -35.44 -15.32
C LEU A 14 22.30 -36.81 -15.43
N LEU A 15 21.74 -37.88 -14.85
CA LEU A 15 21.99 -39.27 -15.31
C LEU A 15 20.71 -40.14 -15.30
N MET A 16 20.11 -40.20 -16.48
CA MET A 16 19.50 -41.33 -17.21
C MET A 16 19.02 -42.60 -16.46
N ALA A 17 17.69 -42.78 -16.51
CA ALA A 17 16.95 -43.92 -17.05
C ALA A 17 17.38 -45.37 -16.73
N GLY A 18 16.56 -46.05 -15.91
CA GLY A 18 16.42 -47.51 -15.86
C GLY A 18 14.96 -47.90 -15.66
N THR A 19 14.26 -48.27 -16.74
CA THR A 19 12.86 -48.73 -16.75
C THR A 19 12.76 -50.24 -16.51
N THR A 20 12.15 -50.69 -15.42
CA THR A 20 11.40 -51.97 -15.34
C THR A 20 10.25 -51.91 -14.30
N LEU A 21 9.06 -51.66 -14.83
CA LEU A 21 7.73 -52.24 -14.54
C LEU A 21 7.38 -52.82 -13.14
N ARG A 22 6.60 -52.01 -12.39
CA ARG A 22 5.33 -52.29 -11.68
C ARG A 22 5.22 -53.50 -10.73
N ALA A 23 5.52 -53.25 -9.45
CA ALA A 23 5.07 -54.04 -8.29
C ALA A 23 4.06 -53.22 -7.46
N GLN A 24 3.08 -53.92 -6.88
CA GLN A 24 1.96 -53.39 -6.13
C GLN A 24 2.40 -52.90 -4.75
N ALA A 25 1.91 -51.75 -4.30
CA ALA A 25 2.13 -51.24 -2.94
C ALA A 25 0.81 -50.68 -2.37
N PRO A 26 0.46 -50.99 -1.11
CA PRO A 26 -0.47 -50.17 -0.35
C PRO A 26 0.29 -48.91 0.09
N GLU A 27 0.06 -47.79 -0.58
CA GLU A 27 0.52 -46.49 -0.10
C GLU A 27 -0.31 -46.08 1.12
N THR A 28 0.23 -46.32 2.31
CA THR A 28 0.01 -45.40 3.43
C THR A 28 0.79 -44.13 3.10
N ALA A 29 0.14 -43.22 2.37
CA ALA A 29 0.65 -41.90 2.10
C ALA A 29 0.14 -40.93 3.17
N ALA A 30 1.04 -40.53 4.09
CA ALA A 30 1.06 -39.22 4.73
C ALA A 30 2.38 -39.05 5.51
N PRO A 31 2.94 -37.82 5.63
CA PRO A 31 2.38 -36.55 5.19
C PRO A 31 3.17 -35.93 4.03
N ALA A 32 2.45 -35.18 3.20
CA ALA A 32 3.03 -34.25 2.25
C ALA A 32 3.73 -33.11 2.99
N ASP A 33 5.03 -32.93 2.75
CA ASP A 33 5.69 -31.64 2.91
C ASP A 33 5.16 -30.69 1.83
N THR A 34 3.95 -30.18 2.07
CA THR A 34 3.53 -28.92 1.49
C THR A 34 4.41 -27.88 2.14
N GLN A 35 5.47 -27.46 1.43
CA GLN A 35 6.16 -26.23 1.73
C GLN A 35 5.11 -25.12 1.68
N ALA A 36 4.59 -24.79 2.87
CA ALA A 36 3.67 -23.70 3.05
C ALA A 36 4.39 -22.45 2.55
N ALA A 37 3.90 -21.89 1.44
CA ALA A 37 4.03 -20.47 1.20
C ALA A 37 3.68 -19.76 2.52
N PRO A 38 4.39 -18.67 2.89
CA PRO A 38 4.03 -17.91 4.08
C PRO A 38 2.52 -17.67 4.04
N PRO A 39 1.79 -17.86 5.16
CA PRO A 39 0.37 -17.59 5.15
C PRO A 39 0.22 -16.18 4.59
N ALA A 40 -0.40 -16.06 3.41
CA ALA A 40 -0.96 -14.81 2.99
C ALA A 40 -1.86 -14.44 4.16
N ALA A 41 -1.41 -13.46 4.94
CA ALA A 41 -2.12 -13.00 6.11
C ALA A 41 -3.56 -12.83 5.65
N SER A 42 -4.46 -13.62 6.23
CA SER A 42 -5.89 -13.44 6.03
C SER A 42 -6.18 -12.08 6.62
N ALA A 43 -6.03 -11.02 5.81
CA ALA A 43 -6.46 -9.69 6.14
C ALA A 43 -7.92 -9.84 6.54
N PRO A 44 -8.34 -9.30 7.70
CA PRO A 44 -9.72 -9.43 8.13
C PRO A 44 -10.60 -8.94 7.00
N ALA A 45 -11.51 -9.79 6.54
CA ALA A 45 -12.53 -9.47 5.55
C ALA A 45 -13.51 -8.45 6.15
N THR A 46 -13.03 -7.21 6.30
CA THR A 46 -13.82 -6.03 6.63
C THR A 46 -13.91 -5.12 5.39
N ALA A 47 -13.64 -5.68 4.20
CA ALA A 47 -13.62 -5.00 2.90
C ALA A 47 -15.04 -4.71 2.35
N ALA A 48 -16.00 -4.43 3.23
CA ALA A 48 -17.33 -3.96 2.86
C ALA A 48 -17.76 -2.76 3.72
N GLN A 49 -16.80 -2.02 4.29
CA GLN A 49 -17.07 -0.68 4.80
C GLN A 49 -17.14 0.24 3.58
N SER A 50 -18.34 0.65 3.17
CA SER A 50 -18.49 1.70 2.16
C SER A 50 -17.85 2.98 2.71
N PHE A 51 -16.68 3.33 2.17
CA PHE A 51 -15.99 4.55 2.55
C PHE A 51 -16.79 5.78 2.08
N SER A 52 -16.92 6.76 2.96
CA SER A 52 -17.59 8.02 2.61
C SER A 52 -16.70 8.88 1.72
N ASP A 53 -17.29 9.73 0.88
CA ASP A 53 -16.51 10.62 0.00
C ASP A 53 -15.54 11.52 0.79
N GLU A 54 -15.90 11.90 2.02
CA GLU A 54 -15.02 12.64 2.92
C GLU A 54 -13.79 11.84 3.36
N ASP A 55 -13.97 10.57 3.72
CA ASP A 55 -12.87 9.65 4.05
C ASP A 55 -11.96 9.43 2.82
N LEU A 56 -12.54 9.31 1.62
CA LEU A 56 -11.78 9.14 0.36
C LEU A 56 -10.98 10.40 -0.02
N LYS A 57 -11.56 11.60 0.18
CA LYS A 57 -10.85 12.87 -0.01
C LYS A 57 -9.71 13.01 1.00
N ALA A 58 -9.96 12.72 2.27
CA ALA A 58 -8.93 12.75 3.30
C ALA A 58 -7.81 11.74 3.02
N PHE A 59 -8.15 10.55 2.51
CA PHE A 59 -7.18 9.53 2.11
C PHE A 59 -6.26 10.04 1.00
N ALA A 60 -6.82 10.65 -0.06
CA ALA A 60 -6.02 11.21 -1.14
C ALA A 60 -5.04 12.30 -0.65
N ARG A 61 -5.52 13.21 0.21
CA ARG A 61 -4.67 14.27 0.79
C ARG A 61 -3.58 13.69 1.70
N ALA A 62 -3.94 12.73 2.55
CA ALA A 62 -3.01 12.03 3.42
C ALA A 62 -1.96 11.25 2.62
N ALA A 63 -2.35 10.62 1.51
CA ALA A 63 -1.42 9.92 0.62
C ALA A 63 -0.40 10.87 -0.02
N ILE A 64 -0.83 12.07 -0.43
CA ILE A 64 0.08 13.11 -0.94
C ILE A 64 1.03 13.58 0.16
N ALA A 65 0.52 13.86 1.36
CA ALA A 65 1.34 14.30 2.49
C ALA A 65 2.34 13.23 2.92
N ALA A 66 1.91 11.96 3.00
CA ALA A 66 2.76 10.83 3.28
C ALA A 66 3.85 10.66 2.22
N SER A 67 3.49 10.75 0.94
CA SER A 67 4.44 10.66 -0.17
C SER A 67 5.48 11.78 -0.11
N LYS A 68 5.09 13.01 0.25
CA LYS A 68 6.05 14.11 0.49
C LYS A 68 7.03 13.78 1.61
N ILE A 69 6.56 13.26 2.74
CA ILE A 69 7.43 12.84 3.86
C ILE A 69 8.36 11.69 3.45
N GLN A 70 7.87 10.79 2.60
CA GLN A 70 8.66 9.68 2.09
C GLN A 70 9.80 10.15 1.17
N GLN A 71 9.50 11.10 0.29
CA GLN A 71 10.46 11.73 -0.63
C GLN A 71 11.39 12.74 0.07
N ASP A 72 11.04 13.19 1.28
CA ASP A 72 11.86 14.12 2.05
C ASP A 72 13.13 13.43 2.57
N THR A 73 14.27 13.76 1.96
CA THR A 73 15.58 13.20 2.34
C THR A 73 16.16 13.78 3.63
N THR A 74 15.56 14.85 4.16
CA THR A 74 15.94 15.46 5.44
C THR A 74 15.31 14.73 6.63
N VAL A 75 14.20 14.02 6.39
CA VAL A 75 13.54 13.19 7.39
C VAL A 75 14.19 11.81 7.42
N THR A 76 14.74 11.44 8.57
CA THR A 76 15.32 10.10 8.78
C THR A 76 14.23 9.02 8.74
N ASP A 77 14.58 7.79 8.36
CA ASP A 77 13.62 6.69 8.22
C ASP A 77 12.81 6.44 9.51
N ALA A 78 13.47 6.57 10.67
CA ALA A 78 12.85 6.49 11.99
C ALA A 78 11.80 7.59 12.24
N GLU A 79 11.96 8.76 11.64
CA GLU A 79 11.02 9.87 11.76
C GLU A 79 9.92 9.87 10.68
N LYS A 80 10.09 9.12 9.59
CA LYS A 80 9.10 9.05 8.51
C LYS A 80 7.79 8.43 8.98
N GLN A 81 7.84 7.31 9.70
CA GLN A 81 6.63 6.66 10.24
C GLN A 81 5.79 7.58 11.13
N PRO A 82 6.32 8.20 12.21
CA PRO A 82 5.53 9.07 13.05
C PRO A 82 5.04 10.32 12.33
N LYS A 83 5.83 10.90 11.40
CA LYS A 83 5.37 12.04 10.59
C LYS A 83 4.25 11.67 9.62
N MET A 84 4.32 10.52 8.96
CA MET A 84 3.24 10.04 8.11
C MET A 84 1.96 9.83 8.92
N LEU A 85 2.06 9.20 10.10
CA LEU A 85 0.93 8.98 10.97
C LEU A 85 0.30 10.30 11.44
N ALA A 86 1.12 11.29 11.77
CA ALA A 86 0.67 12.63 12.12
C ALA A 86 0.01 13.34 10.94
N ALA A 87 0.54 13.19 9.72
CA ALA A 87 -0.07 13.75 8.52
C ALA A 87 -1.45 13.14 8.22
N VAL A 88 -1.58 11.82 8.36
CA VAL A 88 -2.87 11.12 8.18
C VAL A 88 -3.90 11.60 9.21
N GLN A 89 -3.51 11.72 10.48
CA GLN A 89 -4.37 12.25 11.53
C GLN A 89 -4.72 13.74 11.34
N ALA A 90 -3.79 14.55 10.85
CA ALA A 90 -4.02 15.98 10.57
C ALA A 90 -5.08 16.19 9.48
N GLU A 91 -5.22 15.24 8.55
CA GLU A 91 -6.25 15.24 7.52
C GLU A 91 -7.63 14.78 8.05
N GLY A 92 -7.73 14.44 9.34
CA GLY A 92 -8.94 13.94 9.98
C GLY A 92 -9.23 12.47 9.71
N LEU A 93 -8.26 11.74 9.13
CA LEU A 93 -8.39 10.33 8.81
C LEU A 93 -7.70 9.47 9.86
N ASP A 94 -8.39 8.44 10.34
CA ASP A 94 -7.78 7.47 11.25
C ASP A 94 -6.77 6.59 10.49
N PRO A 95 -5.60 6.28 11.06
CA PRO A 95 -4.62 5.41 10.41
C PRO A 95 -5.13 4.01 10.09
N VAL A 96 -6.07 3.46 10.87
CA VAL A 96 -6.75 2.20 10.56
C VAL A 96 -7.60 2.37 9.31
N LYS A 97 -8.40 3.43 9.21
CA LYS A 97 -9.20 3.75 8.02
C LYS A 97 -8.31 3.97 6.79
N PHE A 98 -7.21 4.70 6.91
CA PHE A 98 -6.26 4.92 5.82
C PHE A 98 -5.75 3.59 5.27
N ASN A 99 -5.34 2.66 6.14
CA ASN A 99 -4.87 1.36 5.71
C ASN A 99 -5.99 0.53 5.05
N SER A 100 -7.21 0.56 5.59
CA SER A 100 -8.37 -0.11 4.98
C SER A 100 -8.71 0.43 3.59
N ILE A 101 -8.70 1.76 3.41
CA ILE A 101 -8.92 2.39 2.10
C ILE A 101 -7.78 2.04 1.15
N ALA A 102 -6.53 2.03 1.62
CA ALA A 102 -5.37 1.66 0.80
C ALA A 102 -5.50 0.22 0.28
N GLN A 103 -5.83 -0.74 1.15
CA GLN A 103 -6.04 -2.13 0.74
C GLN A 103 -7.22 -2.27 -0.20
N ALA A 104 -8.35 -1.63 0.11
CA ALA A 104 -9.52 -1.65 -0.76
C ALA A 104 -9.24 -1.01 -2.12
N SER A 105 -8.50 0.09 -2.17
CA SER A 105 -8.15 0.79 -3.42
C SER A 105 -7.16 0.02 -4.29
N GLN A 106 -6.37 -0.89 -3.70
CA GLN A 106 -5.51 -1.80 -4.46
C GLN A 106 -6.31 -2.96 -5.06
N ALA A 107 -7.34 -3.43 -4.35
CA ALA A 107 -8.22 -4.49 -4.80
C ALA A 107 -9.31 -4.01 -5.77
N ASP A 108 -9.71 -2.74 -5.68
CA ASP A 108 -10.84 -2.16 -6.39
C ASP A 108 -10.40 -0.97 -7.29
N PRO A 109 -10.41 -1.15 -8.62
CA PRO A 109 -10.03 -0.10 -9.56
C PRO A 109 -11.05 1.04 -9.65
N ASP A 110 -12.34 0.77 -9.40
CA ASP A 110 -13.40 1.77 -9.38
C ASP A 110 -13.25 2.70 -8.18
N LEU A 111 -12.89 2.15 -7.02
CA LEU A 111 -12.55 2.92 -5.83
C LEU A 111 -11.34 3.83 -6.10
N HIS A 112 -10.31 3.30 -6.77
CA HIS A 112 -9.14 4.09 -7.16
C HIS A 112 -9.51 5.26 -8.10
N LYS A 113 -10.45 5.07 -9.03
CA LYS A 113 -10.98 6.14 -9.88
C LYS A 113 -11.77 7.15 -9.06
N ARG A 114 -12.63 6.70 -8.16
CA ARG A 114 -13.43 7.57 -7.29
C ARG A 114 -12.55 8.44 -6.40
N ILE A 115 -11.52 7.87 -5.77
CA ILE A 115 -10.54 8.62 -4.96
C ILE A 115 -9.90 9.74 -5.79
N GLN A 116 -9.46 9.46 -7.03
CA GLN A 116 -8.87 10.47 -7.90
C GLN A 116 -9.88 11.57 -8.27
N THR A 117 -11.10 11.22 -8.66
CA THR A 117 -12.14 12.20 -8.99
C THR A 117 -12.42 13.13 -7.81
N LEU A 118 -12.67 12.55 -6.63
CA LEU A 118 -12.93 13.29 -5.41
C LEU A 118 -11.75 14.16 -4.97
N ALA A 119 -10.52 13.68 -5.14
CA ALA A 119 -9.32 14.45 -4.85
C ALA A 119 -9.21 15.69 -5.75
N ASN A 120 -9.49 15.53 -7.04
CA ASN A 120 -9.49 16.63 -8.00
C ASN A 120 -10.62 17.64 -7.70
N GLU A 121 -11.81 17.16 -7.32
CA GLU A 121 -12.93 18.01 -6.90
C GLU A 121 -12.61 18.78 -5.60
N ASP A 122 -12.01 18.15 -4.60
CA ASP A 122 -11.58 18.81 -3.35
C ASP A 122 -10.52 19.88 -3.65
N ALA A 123 -9.54 19.55 -4.48
CA ALA A 123 -8.49 20.48 -4.90
C ALA A 123 -9.07 21.69 -5.64
N ALA A 124 -9.98 21.46 -6.60
CA ALA A 124 -10.66 22.53 -7.34
C ALA A 124 -11.49 23.42 -6.40
N THR A 125 -12.24 22.82 -5.47
CA THR A 125 -13.07 23.54 -4.50
C THR A 125 -12.22 24.42 -3.58
N ARG A 126 -11.10 23.90 -3.07
CA ARG A 126 -10.15 24.68 -2.25
C ARG A 126 -9.45 25.76 -3.04
N GLN A 127 -9.14 25.52 -4.31
CA GLN A 127 -8.51 26.50 -5.19
C GLN A 127 -9.48 27.64 -5.54
N SER A 128 -10.77 27.36 -5.68
CA SER A 128 -11.81 28.38 -5.78
C SER A 128 -12.03 29.16 -4.47
N ALA A 129 -11.88 28.51 -3.32
CA ALA A 129 -11.95 29.18 -2.01
C ALA A 129 -10.69 30.01 -1.67
N ALA A 130 -9.54 29.67 -2.26
CA ALA A 130 -8.27 30.37 -2.10
C ALA A 130 -8.03 31.47 -3.14
N ALA A 131 -8.91 31.64 -4.13
CA ALA A 131 -8.86 32.78 -5.03
C ALA A 131 -9.11 34.07 -4.21
N PRO A 132 -8.17 35.05 -4.20
CA PRO A 132 -8.39 36.30 -3.49
C PRO A 132 -9.62 36.98 -4.09
N ALA A 133 -10.55 37.41 -3.24
CA ALA A 133 -11.67 38.23 -3.65
C ALA A 133 -11.17 39.38 -4.55
N PRO A 134 -11.62 39.50 -5.81
CA PRO A 134 -11.30 40.66 -6.64
C PRO A 134 -12.09 41.85 -6.08
N GLY A 135 -11.56 42.52 -5.07
CA GLY A 135 -12.28 43.60 -4.40
C GLY A 135 -11.53 44.40 -3.33
N ALA A 136 -10.36 43.96 -2.86
CA ALA A 136 -9.57 44.74 -1.91
C ALA A 136 -8.44 45.51 -2.61
N THR A 137 -8.76 46.34 -3.61
CA THR A 137 -7.92 47.50 -3.89
C THR A 137 -8.39 48.59 -2.93
N THR A 138 -7.59 48.75 -1.88
CA THR A 138 -7.65 49.83 -0.91
C THR A 138 -7.80 51.17 -1.63
N ALA A 139 -8.96 51.78 -1.44
CA ALA A 139 -9.14 53.21 -1.61
C ALA A 139 -8.43 53.94 -0.47
N ASN A 140 -7.38 54.71 -0.75
CA ASN A 140 -7.07 56.00 -0.09
C ASN A 140 -5.72 56.61 -0.52
N PRO A 141 -5.54 57.92 -0.31
CA PRO A 141 -6.26 59.06 -0.90
C PRO A 141 -5.49 59.72 -2.04
#